data_AF-A0A318RTW6-F1
#
_entry.id   AF-A0A318RTW6-F1
#
_cell.length_a   1.000
_cell.length_b   1.000
_cell.length_c   1.000
_cell.angle_alpha   90.00
_cell.angle_beta   90.00
_cell.angle_gamma   90.00
#
_symmetry.space_group_name_H-M   'P 1'
#
loop_
_entity.id
_entity.type
_entity.pdbx_description
1 polymer ?
#
loop_
_entity_poly.entity_id
_entity_poly.type
_entity_poly.pdbx_seq_one_letter_code
_entity_poly.pdbx_strand_id
1 'polypeptide(L)' 'MNDSHDRDALRFTLGWVSTHDYAVSGSQVLLELLPITRTHTDIVEREEALHRAARRITAADQVLASV' A
#
# COMPACT_ATOMS: atom_id res chain seq x y z
N MET A 1 -19.89 -4.47 12.69
CA MET A 1 -19.50 -5.37 11.59
C MET A 1 -18.34 -4.85 10.74
N ASN A 2 -17.85 -3.60 10.93
CA ASN A 2 -16.80 -3.01 10.08
C ASN A 2 -15.36 -3.32 10.53
N ASP A 3 -15.15 -3.61 11.83
CA ASP A 3 -13.80 -3.73 12.41
C ASP A 3 -13.01 -4.95 11.91
N SER A 4 -13.69 -6.04 11.56
CA SER A 4 -13.03 -7.24 11.04
C SER A 4 -12.51 -7.01 9.62
N HIS A 5 -13.30 -6.35 8.76
CA HIS A 5 -12.90 -6.04 7.40
C HIS A 5 -11.70 -5.07 7.38
N ASP A 6 -11.74 -4.04 8.23
CA ASP A 6 -10.65 -3.07 8.35
C ASP A 6 -9.36 -3.69 8.89
N ARG A 7 -9.48 -4.56 9.89
CA ARG A 7 -8.32 -5.30 10.43
C ARG A 7 -7.72 -6.23 9.39
N ASP A 8 -8.54 -6.91 8.60
CA ASP A 8 -8.07 -7.85 7.58
C ASP A 8 -7.41 -7.10 6.41
N ALA A 9 -7.96 -5.95 6.00
CA ALA A 9 -7.33 -5.06 5.02
C ALA A 9 -5.98 -4.53 5.52
N LEU A 10 -5.88 -4.13 6.79
CA LEU A 10 -4.62 -3.69 7.38
C LEU A 10 -3.59 -4.82 7.42
N ARG A 11 -3.99 -6.02 7.87
CA ARG A 11 -3.10 -7.19 7.91
C ARG A 11 -2.60 -7.57 6.52
N PHE A 12 -3.50 -7.59 5.53
CA PHE A 12 -3.13 -7.84 4.14
C PHE A 12 -2.12 -6.81 3.64
N THR A 13 -2.42 -5.52 3.82
CA THR A 13 -1.55 -4.44 3.32
C THR A 13 -0.17 -4.48 3.97
N LEU A 14 -0.09 -4.68 5.28
CA LEU A 14 1.19 -4.80 5.99
C LEU A 14 1.96 -6.05 5.59
N GLY A 15 1.27 -7.19 5.43
CA GLY A 15 1.86 -8.42 4.92
C GLY A 15 2.45 -8.22 3.52
N TRP A 16 1.67 -7.62 2.62
CA TRP A 16 2.10 -7.30 1.27
C TRP A 16 3.32 -6.36 1.26
N VAL A 17 3.33 -5.30 2.07
CA VAL A 17 4.50 -4.41 2.17
C VAL A 17 5.72 -5.14 2.72
N SER A 18 5.54 -6.06 3.68
CA SER A 18 6.66 -6.82 4.25
C SER A 18 7.30 -7.82 3.28
N THR A 19 6.58 -8.22 2.23
CA THR A 19 7.09 -9.16 1.21
C THR A 19 7.61 -8.45 -0.04
N HIS A 20 7.43 -7.13 -0.16
CA HIS A 20 7.82 -6.36 -1.33
C HIS A 20 8.74 -5.21 -0.90
N ASP A 21 9.95 -5.16 -1.47
CA ASP A 21 11.04 -4.25 -1.05
C ASP A 21 10.86 -2.78 -1.50
N TYR A 22 9.66 -2.23 -1.36
CA TYR A 22 9.41 -0.81 -1.61
C TYR A 22 9.87 0.04 -0.44
N ALA A 23 10.56 1.14 -0.73
CA ALA A 23 10.86 2.18 0.25
C ALA A 23 9.58 2.98 0.52
N VAL A 24 8.72 2.45 1.39
CA VAL A 24 7.49 3.08 1.85
C VAL A 24 7.48 3.15 3.38
N SER A 25 7.18 4.32 3.92
CA SER A 25 7.03 4.55 5.36
C SER A 25 5.67 4.08 5.86
N GLY A 26 5.57 3.81 7.17
CA GLY A 26 4.30 3.36 7.78
C GLY A 26 3.14 4.34 7.56
N SER A 27 3.39 5.65 7.52
CA SER A 27 2.35 6.65 7.22
C SER A 27 1.88 6.58 5.77
N GLN A 28 2.79 6.43 4.80
CA GLN A 28 2.44 6.23 3.39
C GLN A 28 1.64 4.94 3.19
N VAL A 29 1.98 3.86 3.90
CA VAL A 29 1.18 2.62 3.87
C VAL A 29 -0.26 2.86 4.31
N LEU A 30 -0.46 3.56 5.44
CA LEU A 30 -1.80 3.81 5.97
C LEU A 30 -2.62 4.80 5.13
N LEU A 31 -1.97 5.81 4.56
CA LEU A 31 -2.66 6.88 3.81
C LEU A 31 -2.88 6.53 2.34
N GLU A 32 -1.98 5.76 1.72
CA GLU A 32 -1.99 5.53 0.28
C GLU A 32 -2.26 4.07 -0.10
N LEU A 33 -1.74 3.10 0.64
CA LEU A 33 -1.88 1.68 0.27
C LEU A 33 -3.11 1.02 0.91
N LEU A 34 -3.42 1.33 2.17
CA LEU A 34 -4.58 0.76 2.86
C LEU A 34 -5.92 1.07 2.18
N PRO A 35 -6.18 2.29 1.65
CA PRO A 35 -7.41 2.58 0.91
C PRO A 35 -7.57 1.73 -0.36
N ILE A 36 -6.45 1.42 -1.04
CA ILE A 36 -6.46 0.55 -2.23
C ILE A 36 -6.98 -0.84 -1.86
N THR A 37 -6.45 -1.41 -0.77
CA THR A 37 -6.85 -2.72 -0.26
C THR A 37 -8.32 -2.78 0.14
N ARG A 38 -8.87 -1.68 0.67
CA ARG A 38 -10.30 -1.57 1.00
C ARG A 38 -11.20 -1.45 -0.24
N THR A 39 -10.69 -0.84 -1.31
CA THR A 39 -11.48 -0.53 -2.50
C THR A 39 -11.53 -1.70 -3.48
N HIS A 40 -10.41 -2.41 -3.64
CA HIS A 40 -10.28 -3.49 -4.62
C HIS A 40 -10.52 -4.84 -3.96
N THR A 41 -11.65 -5.48 -4.28
CA THR A 41 -11.99 -6.81 -3.78
C THR A 41 -11.36 -7.92 -4.60
N ASP A 42 -11.11 -7.70 -5.89
CA ASP A 42 -10.33 -8.63 -6.71
C ASP A 42 -8.86 -8.63 -6.26
N ILE A 43 -8.21 -9.80 -6.25
CA ILE A 43 -6.83 -9.91 -5.77
C ILE A 43 -5.82 -9.37 -6.78
N VAL A 44 -6.05 -9.62 -8.07
CA VAL A 44 -5.12 -9.22 -9.13
C VAL A 44 -5.14 -7.71 -9.30
N GLU A 45 -6.33 -7.11 -9.41
CA GLU A 45 -6.48 -5.66 -9.53
C GLU A 45 -5.89 -4.91 -8.32
N ARG A 46 -6.09 -5.49 -7.12
CA ARG A 46 -5.56 -4.94 -5.88
C ARG A 46 -4.04 -4.99 -5.85
N GLU A 47 -3.40 -6.10 -6.20
CA GLU A 47 -1.94 -6.21 -6.27
C GLU A 47 -1.36 -5.24 -7.31
N GLU A 48 -1.96 -5.15 -8.50
CA GLU A 48 -1.54 -4.20 -9.52
C GLU A 48 -1.63 -2.75 -9.04
N ALA A 49 -2.73 -2.39 -8.37
CA ALA A 49 -2.93 -1.07 -7.79
C ALA A 49 -1.90 -0.76 -6.68
N LEU A 50 -1.62 -1.72 -5.79
CA LEU A 50 -0.60 -1.59 -4.75
C LEU A 50 0.80 -1.39 -5.35
N HIS A 51 1.18 -2.18 -6.35
CA HIS A 51 2.46 -1.99 -7.05
C HIS A 51 2.57 -0.62 -7.71
N ARG A 52 1.50 -0.16 -8.38
CA ARG A 52 1.48 1.18 -9.00
C ARG A 52 1.66 2.29 -7.96
N ALA A 53 0.93 2.22 -6.85
CA ALA A 53 1.03 3.21 -5.79
C ALA A 53 2.41 3.19 -5.12
N ALA A 54 2.93 2.02 -4.76
CA ALA A 54 4.23 1.88 -4.13
C ALA A 54 5.36 2.41 -5.03
N ARG A 55 5.35 2.09 -6.33
CA ARG A 55 6.31 2.66 -7.29
C ARG A 55 6.25 4.18 -7.36
N ARG A 56 5.04 4.76 -7.36
CA ARG A 56 4.85 6.21 -7.40
C ARG A 56 5.43 6.88 -6.13
N ILE A 57 5.16 6.29 -4.96
CA ILE A 57 5.67 6.80 -3.67
C ILE A 57 7.19 6.76 -3.65
N THR A 58 7.79 5.61 -3.98
CA THR A 58 9.25 5.47 -4.01
C THR A 58 9.91 6.43 -5.01
N ALA A 59 9.29 6.65 -6.18
CA ALA A 59 9.79 7.62 -7.15
C ALA A 59 9.70 9.07 -6.63
N ALA A 60 8.62 9.43 -5.94
CA ALA A 60 8.46 10.76 -5.36
C ALA A 60 9.50 11.04 -4.26
N ASP A 61 9.77 10.06 -3.39
CA ASP A 61 10.79 10.18 -2.35
C ASP A 61 12.20 10.32 -2.92
N GLN A 62 12.52 9.62 -4.02
CA GLN A 62 13.79 9.77 -4.72
C GLN A 62 13.99 11.17 -5.31
N VAL A 63 12.93 11.75 -5.88
CA VAL A 63 12.99 13.13 -6.41
C VAL A 63 13.26 14.11 -5.26
N LEU A 64 12.53 14.00 -4.15
CA LEU A 64 12.73 14.88 -2.99
C LEU A 64 14.12 14.74 -2.36
N ALA A 65 14.70 13.54 -2.36
CA ALA A 65 16.06 13.32 -1.85
C ALA A 65 17.16 13.87 -2.78
N SER A 66 16.83 14.20 -4.04
CA SER A 66 17.76 14.71 -5.04
C SER A 66 17.79 16.24 -5.17
N VAL A 67 16.94 16.94 -4.40
CA VAL A 67 16.84 18.42 -4.34
C VAL A 67 17.62 18.94 -3.13
#